data_AF-A0A5E4J266-F1
#
_entry.id   AF-A0A5E4J266-F1
#
_cell.length_a   1.000
_cell.length_b   1.000
_cell.length_c   1.000
_cell.angle_alpha   90.00
_cell.angle_beta   90.00
_cell.angle_gamma   90.00
#
_symmetry.space_group_name_H-M   'P 1'
#
loop_
_entity.id
_entity.type
_entity.pdbx_description
1 polymer ?
#
loop_
_entity_poly.entity_id
_entity_poly.type
_entity_poly.pdbx_seq_one_letter_code
_entity_poly.pdbx_strand_id
1 'polypeptide(L)'
;MPDIPQALMVLMGLGQGAYIGKKLVTKDTPRLSGLIPGSGKVGSKIALTGESFGDKQNGSLITISGSPINAQIESGGWTDSKIEFKLPATKPNGDPWAGMVNVGLIVNGRSSANEIPYSIEE
;
A
#
# COMPACT_ATOMS: atom_id res chain seq x y z
N MET A 1 -2.79 -14.82 62.78
CA MET A 1 -3.24 -14.99 61.38
C MET A 1 -2.40 -14.07 60.52
N PRO A 2 -1.72 -14.57 59.48
CA PRO A 2 -0.80 -13.78 58.68
C PRO A 2 -1.57 -12.77 57.83
N ASP A 3 -1.14 -11.52 57.97
CA ASP A 3 -1.58 -10.33 57.23
C ASP A 3 -1.24 -10.51 55.74
N ILE A 4 -2.26 -10.59 54.88
CA ILE A 4 -2.07 -10.59 53.43
C ILE A 4 -2.08 -9.12 53.01
N PRO A 5 -0.97 -8.54 52.53
CA PRO A 5 -0.97 -7.14 52.11
C PRO A 5 -1.93 -6.95 50.93
N GLN A 6 -2.86 -6.00 51.09
CA GLN A 6 -3.92 -5.62 50.16
C GLN A 6 -3.42 -5.12 48.78
N ALA A 7 -2.12 -5.22 48.49
CA ALA A 7 -1.52 -4.92 47.19
C ALA A 7 -1.81 -5.99 46.12
N LEU A 8 -2.10 -7.25 46.51
CA LEU A 8 -2.37 -8.32 45.55
C LEU A 8 -3.80 -8.31 44.99
N MET A 9 -4.76 -7.65 45.65
CA MET A 9 -6.14 -7.55 45.16
C MET A 9 -6.35 -6.37 44.20
N VAL A 10 -5.38 -5.46 44.09
CA VAL A 10 -5.36 -4.38 43.09
C VAL A 10 -4.88 -4.90 41.71
N LEU A 11 -4.30 -6.11 41.66
CA LEU A 11 -3.81 -6.72 40.42
C LEU A 11 -4.91 -7.41 39.59
N MET A 12 -6.11 -7.62 40.14
CA MET A 12 -7.24 -8.18 39.37
C MET A 12 -8.14 -7.09 38.73
N GLY A 13 -7.86 -5.81 38.97
CA GLY A 13 -8.75 -4.70 38.58
C GLY A 13 -8.17 -3.63 37.64
N LEU A 14 -6.84 -3.58 37.44
CA LEU A 14 -6.20 -2.57 36.60
C LEU A 14 -5.18 -3.23 35.68
N GLY A 15 -5.67 -3.73 34.55
CA GLY A 15 -4.80 -4.38 33.60
C GLY A 15 -5.53 -5.22 32.56
N GLN A 16 -6.61 -4.71 31.99
CA GLN A 16 -6.73 -4.84 30.53
C GLN A 16 -5.53 -4.07 29.96
N GLY A 17 -4.32 -4.61 30.14
CA GLY A 17 -3.17 -4.28 29.35
C GLY A 17 -3.56 -4.70 27.97
N ALA A 18 -4.26 -3.84 27.24
CA ALA A 18 -3.58 -3.04 26.27
C ALA A 18 -2.29 -3.74 25.78
N TYR A 19 -2.43 -4.93 25.21
CA TYR A 19 -1.52 -5.47 24.22
C TYR A 19 -1.65 -4.63 22.93
N ILE A 20 -1.71 -3.30 23.08
CA ILE A 20 -1.39 -2.26 22.10
C ILE A 20 0.12 -2.07 22.15
N GLY A 21 0.85 -3.15 21.87
CA GLY A 21 2.31 -3.12 21.91
C GLY A 21 3.02 -4.11 21.01
N LYS A 22 2.29 -5.02 20.34
CA LYS A 22 2.92 -5.93 19.38
C LYS A 22 1.99 -6.53 18.32
N LYS A 23 0.87 -5.86 17.99
CA LYS A 23 0.66 -5.65 16.56
C LYS A 23 1.70 -4.60 16.24
N LEU A 24 2.91 -5.05 15.92
CA LEU A 24 3.79 -4.26 15.09
C LEU A 24 2.94 -3.99 13.86
N VAL A 25 2.20 -2.88 13.91
CA VAL A 25 2.06 -2.05 12.74
C VAL A 25 3.46 -1.47 12.57
N THR A 26 4.42 -2.32 12.22
CA THR A 26 5.21 -2.01 11.06
C THR A 26 4.14 -1.75 10.00
N LYS A 27 3.74 -0.48 9.92
CA LYS A 27 3.28 0.10 8.68
C LYS A 27 4.51 -0.02 7.79
N ASP A 28 4.77 -1.24 7.35
CA ASP A 28 5.93 -1.58 6.55
C ASP A 28 5.82 -0.65 5.36
N THR A 29 6.92 0.01 5.06
CA THR A 29 6.94 0.91 3.93
C THR A 29 6.54 0.08 2.72
N PRO A 30 5.46 0.45 1.99
CA PRO A 30 4.95 -0.41 0.93
C PRO A 30 6.08 -0.69 -0.04
N ARG A 31 6.31 -1.95 -0.36
CA ARG A 31 7.45 -2.35 -1.19
C ARG A 31 6.94 -3.01 -2.45
N LEU A 32 7.44 -2.57 -3.59
CA LEU A 32 7.08 -3.10 -4.89
C LEU A 32 8.08 -4.21 -5.24
N SER A 33 7.59 -5.43 -5.44
CA SER A 33 8.42 -6.55 -5.89
C SER A 33 8.55 -6.58 -7.40
N GLY A 34 7.47 -6.24 -8.11
CA GLY A 34 7.40 -6.34 -9.56
C GLY A 34 6.16 -5.66 -10.12
N LEU A 35 6.15 -5.43 -11.43
CA LEU A 35 4.92 -5.14 -12.17
C LEU A 35 4.91 -5.95 -13.46
N ILE A 36 3.73 -6.46 -13.84
CA ILE A 36 3.54 -7.32 -15.00
C ILE A 36 2.24 -6.92 -15.70
N PRO A 37 2.24 -6.66 -17.02
CA PRO A 37 3.42 -6.62 -17.89
C PRO A 37 4.34 -5.43 -17.56
N GLY A 38 5.63 -5.53 -17.90
CA GLY A 38 6.63 -4.46 -17.73
C GLY A 38 6.48 -3.29 -18.72
N SER A 39 5.64 -3.49 -19.74
CA SER A 39 5.36 -2.53 -20.78
C SER A 39 3.93 -2.67 -21.29
N GLY A 40 3.42 -1.64 -21.95
CA GLY A 40 2.14 -1.69 -22.65
C GLY A 40 1.54 -0.33 -22.94
N LYS A 41 0.39 -0.32 -23.59
CA LYS A 41 -0.34 0.89 -23.97
C LYS A 41 -1.19 1.43 -22.83
N VAL A 42 -1.61 2.68 -22.94
CA VAL A 42 -2.64 3.26 -22.07
C VAL A 42 -3.91 2.40 -22.06
N GLY A 43 -4.55 2.26 -20.89
CA GLY A 43 -5.69 1.36 -20.69
C GLY A 43 -5.33 -0.11 -20.45
N SER A 44 -4.05 -0.49 -20.56
CA SER A 44 -3.61 -1.86 -20.26
C SER A 44 -3.78 -2.18 -18.77
N LYS A 45 -4.11 -3.45 -18.50
CA LYS A 45 -4.17 -3.99 -17.15
C LYS A 45 -2.76 -4.30 -16.67
N ILE A 46 -2.39 -3.71 -15.55
CA ILE A 46 -1.09 -3.88 -14.89
C ILE A 46 -1.34 -4.56 -13.55
N ALA A 47 -0.62 -5.65 -13.31
CA ALA A 47 -0.55 -6.32 -12.02
C ALA A 47 0.74 -5.90 -11.32
N LEU A 48 0.61 -5.06 -10.32
CA LEU A 48 1.67 -4.66 -9.41
C LEU A 48 1.73 -5.70 -8.28
N THR A 49 2.91 -6.24 -8.01
CA THR A 49 3.15 -7.18 -6.92
C THR A 49 4.11 -6.58 -5.92
N GLY A 50 3.97 -6.94 -4.66
CA GLY A 50 4.77 -6.37 -3.58
C GLY A 50 4.29 -6.81 -2.22
N GLU A 51 4.52 -5.96 -1.23
CA GLU A 51 4.27 -6.24 0.18
C GLU A 51 3.78 -4.96 0.88
N SER A 52 2.91 -5.13 1.88
CA SER A 52 2.38 -4.05 2.73
C SER A 52 1.54 -3.01 1.98
N PHE A 53 0.78 -3.45 0.99
CA PHE A 53 -0.21 -2.63 0.29
C PHE A 53 -1.49 -2.43 1.12
N GLY A 54 -1.72 -3.31 2.10
CA GLY A 54 -2.94 -3.40 2.87
C GLY A 54 -4.04 -4.15 2.12
N ASP A 55 -4.92 -4.81 2.88
CA ASP A 55 -6.00 -5.67 2.34
C ASP A 55 -7.00 -4.94 1.44
N LYS A 56 -7.04 -3.60 1.52
CA LYS A 56 -7.94 -2.73 0.76
C LYS A 56 -7.24 -1.43 0.45
N GLN A 57 -7.63 -0.79 -0.65
CA GLN A 57 -7.09 0.50 -1.06
C GLN A 57 -7.13 1.53 0.08
N ASN A 58 -8.27 1.72 0.77
CA ASN A 58 -8.44 2.56 1.96
C ASN A 58 -7.60 3.87 1.98
N GLY A 59 -7.60 4.63 0.87
CA GLY A 59 -6.83 5.87 0.73
C GLY A 59 -5.41 5.73 0.15
N SER A 60 -5.05 4.54 -0.33
CA SER A 60 -3.82 4.30 -1.08
C SER A 60 -3.95 4.82 -2.51
N LEU A 61 -2.86 5.40 -3.00
CA LEU A 61 -2.77 6.09 -4.28
C LEU A 61 -1.62 5.47 -5.09
N ILE A 62 -1.86 5.18 -6.36
CA ILE A 62 -0.79 4.78 -7.26
C ILE A 62 -0.13 6.06 -7.78
N THR A 63 1.19 6.09 -7.76
CA THR A 63 1.96 7.21 -8.30
C THR A 63 2.70 6.78 -9.55
N ILE A 64 2.87 7.70 -10.49
CA ILE A 64 3.73 7.52 -11.65
C ILE A 64 4.67 8.72 -11.74
N SER A 65 5.97 8.44 -11.69
CA SER A 65 7.06 9.43 -11.63
C SER A 65 6.84 10.44 -10.50
N GLY A 66 6.49 9.95 -9.31
CA GLY A 66 6.16 10.77 -8.13
C GLY A 66 4.80 11.48 -8.16
N SER A 67 4.06 11.45 -9.28
CA SER A 67 2.74 12.08 -9.37
C SER A 67 1.61 11.08 -9.09
N PRO A 68 0.67 11.37 -8.17
CA PRO A 68 -0.49 10.51 -7.97
C PRO A 68 -1.36 10.48 -9.21
N ILE A 69 -1.85 9.29 -9.56
CA ILE A 69 -2.74 9.08 -10.69
C ILE A 69 -4.06 8.46 -10.25
N ASN A 70 -5.11 8.74 -11.02
CA ASN A 70 -6.40 8.09 -10.87
C ASN A 70 -6.38 6.74 -11.60
N ALA A 71 -5.62 5.79 -11.07
CA ALA A 71 -5.59 4.43 -11.58
C ALA A 71 -6.94 3.74 -11.32
N GLN A 72 -7.47 3.05 -12.32
CA GLN A 72 -8.71 2.29 -12.16
C GLN A 72 -8.38 0.91 -11.60
N ILE A 73 -8.58 0.72 -10.30
CA ILE A 73 -8.38 -0.57 -9.64
C ILE A 73 -9.49 -1.54 -10.05
N GLU A 74 -9.12 -2.77 -10.42
CA GLU A 74 -10.10 -3.81 -10.72
C GLU A 74 -10.81 -4.26 -9.42
N SER A 75 -12.09 -4.63 -9.51
CA SER A 75 -12.86 -5.08 -8.34
C SER A 75 -12.23 -6.33 -7.73
N GLY A 76 -11.78 -6.25 -6.47
CA GLY A 76 -11.06 -7.34 -5.80
C GLY A 76 -9.61 -7.54 -6.29
N GLY A 77 -9.12 -6.65 -7.17
CA GLY A 77 -7.75 -6.63 -7.65
C GLY A 77 -6.75 -6.04 -6.65
N TRP A 78 -7.23 -5.48 -5.54
CA TRP A 78 -6.38 -4.94 -4.47
C TRP A 78 -6.28 -5.92 -3.31
N THR A 79 -5.07 -6.32 -2.97
CA THR A 79 -4.72 -7.14 -1.81
C THR A 79 -3.43 -6.60 -1.19
N ASP A 80 -3.03 -7.16 -0.05
CA ASP A 80 -1.81 -6.74 0.66
C ASP A 80 -0.52 -6.90 -0.16
N SER A 81 -0.49 -7.82 -1.13
CA SER A 81 0.69 -8.13 -1.93
C SER A 81 0.51 -7.99 -3.44
N LYS A 82 -0.70 -7.64 -3.89
CA LYS A 82 -1.02 -7.52 -5.32
C LYS A 82 -2.04 -6.41 -5.55
N ILE A 83 -1.78 -5.59 -6.56
CA ILE A 83 -2.71 -4.56 -7.03
C ILE A 83 -2.86 -4.71 -8.54
N GLU A 84 -4.07 -5.04 -8.98
CA GLU A 84 -4.45 -5.05 -10.37
C GLU A 84 -5.19 -3.76 -10.70
N PHE A 85 -4.60 -2.96 -11.58
CA PHE A 85 -5.17 -1.68 -11.99
C PHE A 85 -5.01 -1.49 -13.50
N LYS A 86 -5.82 -0.60 -14.06
CA LYS A 86 -5.67 -0.13 -15.43
C LYS A 86 -5.01 1.23 -15.46
N LEU A 87 -4.04 1.37 -16.35
CA LEU A 87 -3.39 2.66 -16.61
C LEU A 87 -4.41 3.61 -17.25
N PRO A 88 -4.63 4.84 -16.73
CA PRO A 88 -5.57 5.79 -17.33
C PRO A 88 -5.11 6.23 -18.73
N ALA A 89 -6.06 6.62 -19.59
CA ALA A 89 -5.77 7.05 -20.96
C ALA A 89 -4.85 8.28 -21.04
N THR A 90 -4.99 9.18 -20.07
CA THR A 90 -4.22 10.43 -19.96
C THR A 90 -3.62 10.56 -18.57
N LYS A 91 -2.55 11.35 -18.49
CA LYS A 91 -1.97 11.79 -17.23
C LYS A 91 -2.96 12.71 -16.49
N PRO A 92 -2.77 12.93 -15.17
CA PRO A 92 -3.60 13.88 -14.40
C PRO A 92 -3.62 15.31 -14.96
N ASN A 93 -2.57 15.70 -15.71
CA ASN A 93 -2.45 17.00 -16.36
C ASN A 93 -3.07 17.06 -17.77
N GLY A 94 -3.63 15.96 -18.27
CA GLY A 94 -4.23 15.85 -19.60
C GLY A 94 -3.27 15.44 -20.72
N ASP A 95 -1.97 15.35 -20.46
CA ASP A 95 -0.99 14.92 -21.47
C ASP A 95 -1.07 13.41 -21.75
N PRO A 96 -0.71 12.98 -22.98
CA PRO A 96 -0.53 11.57 -23.26
C PRO A 96 0.64 11.00 -22.46
N TRP A 97 0.53 9.71 -22.17
CA TRP A 97 1.65 8.94 -21.66
C TRP A 97 2.65 8.68 -22.78
N ALA A 98 3.94 8.86 -22.50
CA ALA A 98 5.00 8.62 -23.47
C ALA A 98 6.28 8.18 -22.74
N GLY A 99 6.96 7.18 -23.31
CA GLY A 99 8.25 6.71 -22.84
C GLY A 99 8.20 5.90 -21.53
N MET A 100 9.32 5.91 -20.82
CA MET A 100 9.53 5.15 -19.58
C MET A 100 9.10 5.99 -18.37
N VAL A 101 8.31 5.39 -17.48
CA VAL A 101 7.80 6.04 -16.27
C VAL A 101 8.05 5.17 -15.03
N ASN A 102 8.18 5.78 -13.86
CA ASN A 102 8.42 5.03 -12.61
C ASN A 102 7.11 4.85 -11.84
N VAL A 103 6.61 3.62 -11.73
CA VAL A 103 5.39 3.32 -10.96
C VAL A 103 5.75 3.16 -9.48
N GLY A 104 5.09 3.96 -8.65
CA GLY A 104 5.18 3.95 -7.20
C GLY A 104 3.81 3.73 -6.56
N LEU A 105 3.81 3.59 -5.24
CA LEU A 105 2.59 3.40 -4.46
C LEU A 105 2.66 4.21 -3.17
N ILE A 106 1.61 4.98 -2.86
CA ILE A 106 1.45 5.66 -1.57
C ILE A 106 0.39 4.91 -0.78
N VAL A 107 0.74 4.36 0.39
CA VAL A 107 -0.20 3.68 1.30
C VAL A 107 -0.30 4.46 2.60
N ASN A 108 -1.50 4.92 2.93
CA ASN A 108 -1.76 5.72 4.15
C ASN A 108 -0.80 6.92 4.29
N GLY A 109 -0.46 7.61 3.18
CA GLY A 109 0.47 8.74 3.16
C GLY A 109 1.96 8.37 3.22
N ARG A 110 2.34 7.10 3.07
CA ARG A 110 3.75 6.68 2.89
C ARG A 110 3.98 6.20 1.47
N SER A 111 4.90 6.85 0.76
CA SER A 111 5.40 6.37 -0.53
C SER A 111 6.11 5.03 -0.39
N SER A 112 6.15 4.30 -1.50
CA SER A 112 6.80 3.01 -1.56
C SER A 112 8.30 3.14 -1.36
N ALA A 113 8.89 2.08 -0.80
CA ALA A 113 10.33 2.01 -0.56
C ALA A 113 11.13 2.05 -1.88
N ASN A 114 10.50 1.61 -2.96
CA ASN A 114 11.04 1.64 -4.31
C ASN A 114 9.94 1.98 -5.33
N GLU A 115 10.37 2.33 -6.53
CA GLU A 115 9.53 2.50 -7.70
C GLU A 115 10.03 1.56 -8.79
N ILE A 116 9.12 1.06 -9.62
CA ILE A 116 9.44 0.13 -10.69
C ILE A 116 9.21 0.82 -12.02
N PRO A 117 10.19 0.82 -12.93
CA PRO A 117 9.99 1.40 -14.24
C PRO A 117 8.98 0.60 -15.07
N TYR A 118 8.14 1.30 -15.79
CA TYR A 118 7.17 0.79 -16.74
C TYR A 118 7.33 1.51 -18.07
N SER A 119 7.38 0.77 -19.17
CA SER A 119 7.51 1.36 -20.51
C SER A 119 6.14 1.51 -21.15
N ILE A 120 5.73 2.75 -21.43
CA ILE A 120 4.46 3.01 -22.10
C ILE A 120 4.68 3.03 -23.60
N GLU A 121 4.05 2.09 -24.29
CA GLU A 121 4.08 2.01 -25.75
C GLU A 121 3.04 2.99 -26.33
N GLU A 122 3.45 3.81 -27.31
CA GLU A 122 2.55 4.66 -28.11
C GLU A 122 1.62 3.80 -28.99
#